data_AF-A0A663EVP8-F1
#
_entry.id   AF-A0A663EVP8-F1
#
_cell.length_a   1.000
_cell.length_b   1.000
_cell.length_c   1.000
_cell.angle_alpha   90.00
_cell.angle_beta   90.00
_cell.angle_gamma   90.00
#
_symmetry.space_group_name_H-M   'P 1'
#
loop_
_entity.id
_entity.type
_entity.pdbx_description
1 polymer ?
#
loop_
_entity_poly.entity_id
_entity_poly.type
_entity_poly.pdbx_seq_one_letter_code
_entity_poly.pdbx_strand_id
1 'polypeptide(L)'
;MPRHHDPDSMPTIEEKKDPIFPIYLPLKIFDNDEYDCRTPEEWISLGLEPGSHDRKPVPGKALLPTDDVLGHEDPKSQKLIYKWIDVGVLDYDEETELYLVHKTEENGLVRDEEGRPILNGGITPEGRAPLLSCQYWVPRVCLLFLAEDPQVFAQRVVSANSLRKKTEALLLYHLYVDCMPTDGLNSISEKSLGKMKLLAMHTPKLKREKRVLDHMCCLEKEVRLDFERTMNRISFDRVVTSKPQTFSYVTLPDKEEKKVPEKGTGHSEAV
;
A
#
# COMPACT_ATOMS: atom_id res chain seq x y z
N MET A 1 12.42 2.08 -3.06
CA MET A 1 12.00 3.11 -2.10
C MET A 1 11.54 4.34 -2.85
N PRO A 2 10.40 4.96 -2.47
CA PRO A 2 10.00 6.27 -3.00
C PRO A 2 11.15 7.27 -2.81
N ARG A 3 11.53 7.97 -3.88
CA ARG A 3 12.65 8.92 -3.87
C ARG A 3 12.12 10.34 -3.78
N HIS A 4 12.90 11.25 -3.21
CA HIS A 4 12.63 12.67 -3.35
C HIS A 4 12.88 13.06 -4.80
N HIS A 5 11.82 13.40 -5.53
CA HIS A 5 11.91 13.92 -6.88
C HIS A 5 12.08 15.44 -6.81
N ASP A 6 13.02 15.95 -7.62
CA ASP A 6 13.15 17.38 -7.83
C ASP A 6 11.94 17.86 -8.65
N PRO A 7 11.13 18.82 -8.17
CA PRO A 7 9.99 19.37 -8.90
C PRO A 7 10.34 19.82 -10.33
N ASP A 8 11.57 20.28 -10.54
CA ASP A 8 12.05 20.77 -11.85
C ASP A 8 12.45 19.63 -12.81
N SER A 9 12.47 18.37 -12.34
CA SER A 9 12.87 17.18 -13.11
C SER A 9 11.73 16.22 -13.48
N MET A 10 10.47 16.66 -13.33
CA MET A 10 9.30 15.82 -13.58
C MET A 10 9.21 15.42 -15.07
N PRO A 11 9.07 14.10 -15.38
CA PRO A 11 8.94 13.67 -16.77
C PRO A 11 7.66 14.24 -17.40
N THR A 12 7.74 14.61 -18.68
CA THR A 12 6.56 15.09 -19.41
C THR A 12 5.64 13.93 -19.83
N ILE A 13 4.33 14.18 -19.90
CA ILE A 13 3.32 13.16 -20.29
C ILE A 13 3.62 12.58 -21.69
N GLU A 14 4.30 13.33 -22.55
CA GLU A 14 4.66 12.92 -23.91
C GLU A 14 5.74 11.82 -23.95
N GLU A 15 6.54 11.67 -22.89
CA GLU A 15 7.68 10.73 -22.87
C GLU A 15 7.27 9.26 -22.74
N LYS A 16 6.00 8.96 -22.41
CA LYS A 16 5.44 7.60 -22.25
C LYS A 16 6.32 6.63 -21.44
N LYS A 17 7.13 7.15 -20.52
CA LYS A 17 7.91 6.32 -19.58
C LYS A 17 7.02 5.98 -18.39
N ASP A 18 6.93 4.70 -18.07
CA ASP A 18 6.31 4.23 -16.83
C ASP A 18 7.36 4.27 -15.70
N PRO A 19 7.08 4.92 -14.54
CA PRO A 19 5.84 5.61 -14.21
C PRO A 19 5.79 7.06 -14.73
N ILE A 20 4.60 7.48 -15.18
CA ILE A 20 4.35 8.83 -15.72
C ILE A 20 4.43 9.89 -14.61
N PHE A 21 4.04 9.51 -13.39
CA PHE A 21 4.14 10.33 -12.19
C PHE A 21 5.14 9.72 -11.22
N PRO A 22 5.75 10.51 -10.33
CA PRO A 22 6.56 10.00 -9.25
C PRO A 22 5.85 8.90 -8.44
N ILE A 23 6.63 7.95 -7.95
CA ILE A 23 6.14 6.95 -7.02
C ILE A 23 6.05 7.58 -5.64
N TYR A 24 4.86 7.58 -5.05
CA TYR A 24 4.61 8.20 -3.74
C TYR A 24 4.44 7.16 -2.63
N LEU A 25 3.76 6.05 -2.91
CA LEU A 25 3.40 5.10 -1.86
C LEU A 25 4.51 4.07 -1.62
N PRO A 26 4.86 3.75 -0.36
CA PRO A 26 5.80 2.67 -0.05
C PRO A 26 5.29 1.30 -0.50
N LEU A 27 6.14 0.49 -1.13
CA LEU A 27 5.77 -0.85 -1.61
C LEU A 27 5.30 -1.79 -0.49
N LYS A 28 5.90 -1.69 0.70
CA LYS A 28 5.61 -2.55 1.85
C LYS A 28 4.17 -2.52 2.34
N ILE A 29 3.42 -1.45 2.06
CA ILE A 29 2.00 -1.32 2.44
C ILE A 29 1.11 -2.24 1.58
N PHE A 30 1.61 -2.65 0.41
CA PHE A 30 0.90 -3.49 -0.55
C PHE A 30 1.40 -4.93 -0.54
N ASP A 31 2.20 -5.29 0.45
CA ASP A 31 2.68 -6.64 0.59
C ASP A 31 1.52 -7.60 0.90
N ASN A 32 1.61 -8.85 0.45
CA ASN A 32 0.62 -9.88 0.74
C ASN A 32 1.32 -11.09 1.35
N ASP A 33 1.06 -11.33 2.64
CA ASP A 33 1.64 -12.43 3.41
C ASP A 33 1.05 -13.79 3.05
N GLU A 34 -0.05 -13.87 2.29
CA GLU A 34 -0.59 -15.14 1.77
C GLU A 34 0.37 -15.85 0.81
N TYR A 35 1.34 -15.13 0.25
CA TYR A 35 2.42 -15.72 -0.55
C TYR A 35 3.50 -16.37 0.32
N ASP A 36 3.53 -16.09 1.62
CA ASP A 36 4.54 -16.64 2.52
C ASP A 36 4.22 -18.09 2.87
N CYS A 37 5.24 -18.95 2.80
CA CYS A 37 5.07 -20.38 3.08
C CYS A 37 5.31 -20.72 4.56
N ARG A 38 5.75 -19.74 5.36
CA ARG A 38 6.09 -19.87 6.78
C ARG A 38 5.77 -18.58 7.52
N THR A 39 5.53 -18.70 8.82
CA THR A 39 5.46 -17.52 9.71
C THR A 39 6.86 -16.95 9.95
N PRO A 40 6.98 -15.70 10.43
CA PRO A 40 8.28 -15.13 10.81
C PRO A 40 9.04 -15.98 11.83
N GLU A 41 8.35 -16.55 12.82
CA GLU A 41 8.95 -17.39 13.86
C GLU A 41 9.50 -18.69 13.27
N GLU A 42 8.78 -19.30 12.32
CA GLU A 42 9.22 -20.49 11.61
C GLU A 42 10.44 -20.20 10.73
N TRP A 43 10.47 -19.05 10.05
CA TRP A 43 11.63 -18.61 9.28
C TRP A 43 12.86 -18.48 10.14
N ILE A 44 12.75 -17.75 11.25
CA ILE A 44 13.84 -17.52 12.19
C ILE A 44 14.30 -18.84 12.83
N SER A 45 13.38 -19.77 13.09
CA SER A 45 13.69 -21.09 13.65
C SER A 45 14.52 -21.98 12.73
N LEU A 46 14.59 -21.71 11.41
CA LEU A 46 15.49 -22.45 10.50
C LEU A 46 16.98 -22.30 10.87
N GLY A 47 17.32 -21.28 11.64
CA GLY A 47 18.68 -21.09 12.16
C GLY A 47 19.05 -22.02 13.32
N LEU A 48 18.09 -22.76 13.89
CA LEU A 48 18.31 -23.69 15.00
C LEU A 48 18.62 -25.09 14.48
N GLU A 49 19.83 -25.58 14.77
CA GLU A 49 20.21 -26.97 14.47
C GLU A 49 19.75 -27.94 15.56
N PRO A 50 19.36 -29.18 15.23
CA PRO A 50 18.98 -30.18 16.23
C PRO A 50 20.09 -30.40 17.26
N GLY A 51 19.77 -30.15 18.55
CA GLY A 51 20.71 -30.31 19.66
C GLY A 51 21.62 -29.09 19.92
N SER A 52 21.50 -28.01 19.13
CA SER A 52 22.14 -26.73 19.40
C SER A 52 21.21 -25.82 20.20
N HIS A 53 21.76 -25.08 21.17
CA HIS A 53 21.07 -23.96 21.81
C HIS A 53 21.31 -22.64 21.06
N ASP A 54 22.29 -22.59 20.17
CA ASP A 54 22.63 -21.42 19.40
C ASP A 54 21.91 -21.40 18.05
N ARG A 55 21.18 -20.31 17.81
CA ARG A 55 20.52 -19.98 16.54
C ARG A 55 21.50 -19.24 15.63
N LYS A 56 21.80 -19.84 14.48
CA LYS A 56 22.60 -19.20 13.42
C LYS A 56 21.73 -18.25 12.59
N PRO A 57 22.33 -17.26 11.89
CA PRO A 57 21.61 -16.42 10.94
C PRO A 57 21.02 -17.24 9.80
N VAL A 58 19.79 -16.91 9.39
CA VAL A 58 19.13 -17.61 8.28
C VAL A 58 19.55 -16.94 6.96
N PRO A 59 20.08 -17.68 5.98
CA PRO A 59 20.62 -17.06 4.76
C PRO A 59 19.51 -16.54 3.85
N GLY A 60 19.73 -15.37 3.25
CA GLY A 60 18.82 -14.73 2.31
C GLY A 60 19.49 -13.67 1.46
N LYS A 61 18.68 -12.98 0.66
CA LYS A 61 19.04 -11.78 -0.11
C LYS A 61 18.08 -10.67 0.23
N ALA A 62 18.57 -9.47 0.50
CA ALA A 62 17.73 -8.30 0.78
C ALA A 62 18.05 -7.13 -0.17
N LEU A 63 17.02 -6.35 -0.50
CA LEU A 63 17.18 -5.12 -1.28
C LEU A 63 17.71 -4.00 -0.37
N LEU A 64 19.02 -3.76 -0.44
CA LEU A 64 19.75 -2.88 0.48
C LEU A 64 20.59 -1.83 -0.27
N PRO A 65 20.93 -0.70 0.37
CA PRO A 65 21.82 0.29 -0.22
C PRO A 65 23.23 -0.28 -0.38
N THR A 66 23.95 0.13 -1.42
CA THR A 66 25.35 -0.26 -1.62
C THR A 66 26.33 0.53 -0.76
N ASP A 67 25.95 1.73 -0.33
CA ASP A 67 26.70 2.59 0.58
C ASP A 67 25.98 2.59 1.94
N ASP A 68 26.62 2.02 2.96
CA ASP A 68 26.03 1.87 4.29
C ASP A 68 25.90 3.20 5.03
N VAL A 69 26.89 4.09 4.86
CA VAL A 69 26.89 5.38 5.53
C VAL A 69 25.75 6.24 4.99
N LEU A 70 25.71 6.41 3.66
CA LEU A 70 24.64 7.16 3.01
C LEU A 70 23.27 6.48 3.18
N GLY A 71 23.24 5.15 3.27
CA GLY A 71 22.02 4.38 3.48
C GLY A 71 21.32 4.67 4.81
N HIS A 72 22.09 4.90 5.87
CA HIS A 72 21.58 5.29 7.19
C HIS A 72 21.32 6.79 7.30
N GLU A 73 22.16 7.63 6.67
CA GLU A 73 22.01 9.10 6.71
C GLU A 73 20.82 9.61 5.86
N ASP A 74 20.72 9.17 4.61
CA ASP A 74 19.66 9.59 3.67
C ASP A 74 19.25 8.42 2.75
N PRO A 75 18.37 7.51 3.21
CA PRO A 75 17.90 6.36 2.44
C PRO A 75 17.08 6.76 1.19
N LYS A 76 16.69 8.02 1.05
CA LYS A 76 15.91 8.52 -0.10
C LYS A 76 16.77 9.29 -1.10
N SER A 77 18.08 9.38 -0.85
CA SER A 77 19.04 10.04 -1.74
C SER A 77 19.00 9.44 -3.14
N GLN A 78 18.98 10.30 -4.17
CA GLN A 78 19.04 9.85 -5.56
C GLN A 78 20.39 9.22 -5.93
N LYS A 79 21.46 9.56 -5.18
CA LYS A 79 22.81 9.00 -5.35
C LYS A 79 22.91 7.56 -4.84
N LEU A 80 22.00 7.16 -3.96
CA LEU A 80 21.99 5.84 -3.35
C LEU A 80 21.54 4.78 -4.35
N ILE A 81 22.38 3.75 -4.52
CA ILE A 81 22.09 2.61 -5.37
C ILE A 81 21.62 1.47 -4.46
N TYR A 82 20.50 0.85 -4.82
CA TYR A 82 19.99 -0.34 -4.13
C TYR A 82 20.27 -1.58 -4.97
N LYS A 83 20.69 -2.65 -4.33
CA LYS A 83 20.91 -3.97 -4.95
C LYS A 83 20.40 -5.06 -4.05
N TRP A 84 20.10 -6.22 -4.64
CA TRP A 84 19.90 -7.45 -3.89
C TRP A 84 21.28 -7.91 -3.39
N ILE A 85 21.48 -7.87 -2.07
CA ILE A 85 22.73 -8.20 -1.39
C ILE A 85 22.50 -9.44 -0.53
N ASP A 86 23.49 -10.33 -0.48
CA ASP A 86 23.47 -11.50 0.40
C ASP A 86 23.49 -11.07 1.88
N VAL A 87 22.60 -11.67 2.66
CA VAL A 87 22.39 -11.33 4.07
C VAL A 87 22.18 -12.57 4.93
N GLY A 88 22.53 -12.47 6.19
CA GLY A 88 21.96 -13.32 7.24
C GLY A 88 20.82 -12.60 7.95
N VAL A 89 19.67 -13.24 8.02
CA VAL A 89 18.52 -12.80 8.80
C VAL A 89 18.77 -13.18 10.26
N LEU A 90 18.82 -12.15 11.10
CA LEU A 90 19.18 -12.27 12.51
C LEU A 90 17.97 -12.39 13.40
N ASP A 91 16.90 -11.62 13.11
CA ASP A 91 15.73 -11.54 13.97
C ASP A 91 14.51 -10.97 13.23
N TYR A 92 13.37 -10.98 13.90
CA TYR A 92 12.12 -10.38 13.45
C TYR A 92 11.49 -9.57 14.59
N ASP A 93 10.92 -8.41 14.25
CA ASP A 93 10.21 -7.56 15.20
C ASP A 93 8.70 -7.56 14.89
N GLU A 94 7.90 -8.09 15.80
CA GLU A 94 6.45 -8.24 15.64
C GLU A 94 5.70 -6.90 15.61
N GLU A 95 6.21 -5.86 16.28
CA GLU A 95 5.54 -4.56 16.34
C GLU A 95 5.69 -3.77 15.03
N THR A 96 6.89 -3.77 14.46
CA THR A 96 7.18 -3.05 13.21
C THR A 96 7.05 -3.90 11.95
N GLU A 97 6.88 -5.21 12.10
CA GLU A 97 6.81 -6.21 11.02
C GLU A 97 8.05 -6.18 10.11
N LEU A 98 9.23 -6.02 10.71
CA LEU A 98 10.51 -5.94 10.01
C LEU A 98 11.45 -7.07 10.41
N TYR A 99 12.25 -7.51 9.44
CA TYR A 99 13.34 -8.46 9.67
C TYR A 99 14.65 -7.72 9.86
N LEU A 100 15.39 -8.07 10.91
CA LEU A 100 16.76 -7.62 11.08
C LEU A 100 17.67 -8.47 10.21
N VAL A 101 18.39 -7.83 9.31
CA VAL A 101 19.36 -8.47 8.42
C VAL A 101 20.74 -7.88 8.59
N HIS A 102 21.77 -8.69 8.34
CA HIS A 102 23.17 -8.29 8.35
C HIS A 102 23.79 -8.69 7.00
N LYS A 103 24.41 -7.75 6.28
CA LYS A 103 25.09 -8.02 5.01
C LYS A 103 26.27 -8.98 5.19
N THR A 104 26.34 -10.02 4.38
CA THR A 104 27.44 -10.99 4.47
C THR A 104 28.76 -10.39 3.95
N GLU A 105 29.88 -10.85 4.52
CA GLU A 105 31.22 -10.64 3.95
C GLU A 105 31.40 -11.41 2.62
N GLU A 106 32.54 -11.23 1.94
CA GLU A 106 32.88 -11.92 0.68
C GLU A 106 32.85 -13.47 0.80
N ASN A 107 33.07 -13.99 2.00
CA ASN A 107 33.03 -15.42 2.31
C ASN A 107 31.60 -15.95 2.62
N GLY A 108 30.58 -15.09 2.58
CA GLY A 108 29.19 -15.44 2.92
C GLY A 108 28.91 -15.55 4.41
N LEU A 109 29.85 -15.16 5.28
CA LEU A 109 29.71 -15.25 6.73
C LEU A 109 29.17 -13.95 7.32
N VAL A 110 28.49 -14.10 8.46
CA VAL A 110 27.89 -13.02 9.24
C VAL A 110 28.67 -12.90 10.54
N ARG A 111 29.40 -11.79 10.70
CA ARG A 111 30.36 -11.60 11.80
C ARG A 111 30.17 -10.24 12.47
N ASP A 112 30.53 -10.16 13.75
CA ASP A 112 30.60 -8.89 14.50
C ASP A 112 31.86 -8.08 14.14
N GLU A 113 32.03 -6.91 14.77
CA GLU A 113 33.20 -6.03 14.55
C GLU A 113 34.53 -6.70 14.95
N GLU A 114 34.48 -7.69 15.86
CA GLU A 114 35.64 -8.49 16.26
C GLU A 114 35.87 -9.72 15.38
N GLY A 115 35.06 -9.93 14.34
CA GLY A 115 35.16 -11.05 13.42
C GLY A 115 34.59 -12.37 13.96
N ARG A 116 33.84 -12.37 15.06
CA ARG A 116 33.18 -13.56 15.63
C ARG A 116 31.82 -13.78 14.99
N PRO A 117 31.34 -15.03 14.86
CA PRO A 117 30.03 -15.31 14.28
C PRO A 117 28.91 -14.73 15.14
N ILE A 118 27.92 -14.08 14.51
CA ILE A 118 26.74 -13.59 15.21
C ILE A 118 25.75 -14.74 15.42
N LEU A 119 25.40 -15.01 16.67
CA LEU A 119 24.44 -16.05 17.07
C LEU A 119 23.27 -15.42 17.84
N ASN A 120 22.14 -16.12 17.90
CA ASN A 120 20.96 -15.74 18.69
C ASN A 120 20.47 -14.31 18.40
N GLY A 121 20.56 -13.89 17.13
CA GLY A 121 20.15 -12.55 16.69
C GLY A 121 21.00 -11.39 17.24
N GLY A 122 22.20 -11.69 17.75
CA GLY A 122 23.09 -10.71 18.38
C GLY A 122 22.62 -10.24 19.76
N ILE A 123 21.71 -10.98 20.40
CA ILE A 123 21.18 -10.66 21.73
C ILE A 123 22.11 -11.29 22.78
N THR A 124 22.66 -10.46 23.67
CA THR A 124 23.42 -10.91 24.84
C THR A 124 22.55 -10.83 26.10
N PRO A 125 22.97 -11.38 27.25
CA PRO A 125 22.24 -11.23 28.53
C PRO A 125 21.99 -9.76 28.93
N GLU A 126 22.81 -8.84 28.44
CA GLU A 126 22.72 -7.39 28.65
C GLU A 126 21.75 -6.71 27.68
N GLY A 127 21.21 -7.45 26.71
CA GLY A 127 20.28 -6.98 25.69
C GLY A 127 20.87 -6.95 24.27
N ARG A 128 20.21 -6.22 23.37
CA ARG A 128 20.67 -6.02 21.99
C ARG A 128 21.58 -4.79 21.91
N ALA A 129 22.79 -4.99 21.38
CA ALA A 129 23.70 -3.90 21.06
C ALA A 129 23.13 -2.98 19.95
N PRO A 130 23.62 -1.74 19.82
CA PRO A 130 23.27 -0.87 18.68
C PRO A 130 23.52 -1.57 17.34
N LEU A 131 22.72 -1.21 16.32
CA LEU A 131 22.87 -1.76 14.98
C LEU A 131 24.24 -1.42 14.40
N LEU A 132 24.87 -2.42 13.80
CA LEU A 132 26.07 -2.24 12.99
C LEU A 132 25.73 -1.49 11.69
N SER A 133 26.70 -0.82 11.09
CA SER A 133 26.50 -0.09 9.82
C SER A 133 25.98 -0.99 8.69
N CYS A 134 26.37 -2.26 8.68
CA CYS A 134 25.92 -3.28 7.72
C CYS A 134 24.58 -3.97 8.08
N GLN A 135 23.93 -3.55 9.18
CA GLN A 135 22.65 -4.11 9.63
C GLN A 135 21.46 -3.20 9.28
N TYR A 136 20.33 -3.82 8.93
CA TYR A 136 19.13 -3.13 8.49
C TYR A 136 17.87 -3.84 8.96
N TRP A 137 16.85 -3.05 9.28
CA TRP A 137 15.47 -3.55 9.39
C TRP A 137 14.79 -3.44 8.04
N VAL A 138 14.39 -4.58 7.47
CA VAL A 138 13.80 -4.66 6.13
C VAL A 138 12.39 -5.25 6.16
N PRO A 139 11.46 -4.69 5.36
CA PRO A 139 10.14 -5.30 5.21
C PRO A 139 10.25 -6.60 4.42
N ARG A 140 9.32 -7.51 4.63
CA ARG A 140 9.34 -8.85 4.02
C ARG A 140 9.37 -8.83 2.49
N VAL A 141 8.62 -7.95 1.83
CA VAL A 141 8.70 -7.75 0.35
C VAL A 141 10.10 -7.40 -0.18
N CYS A 142 11.01 -6.95 0.68
CA CYS A 142 12.41 -6.62 0.34
C CYS A 142 13.40 -7.71 0.76
N LEU A 143 12.94 -8.87 1.24
CA LEU A 143 13.77 -9.97 1.74
C LEU A 143 13.36 -11.27 1.07
N LEU A 144 14.30 -11.93 0.39
CA LEU A 144 14.18 -13.27 -0.17
C LEU A 144 15.02 -14.25 0.67
N PHE A 145 14.40 -15.16 1.42
CA PHE A 145 15.09 -16.26 2.08
C PHE A 145 15.64 -17.25 1.04
N LEU A 146 16.84 -17.80 1.24
CA LEU A 146 17.38 -18.80 0.29
C LEU A 146 16.59 -20.11 0.30
N ALA A 147 15.85 -20.40 1.36
CA ALA A 147 15.02 -21.58 1.50
C ALA A 147 13.58 -21.40 0.98
N GLU A 148 13.22 -20.22 0.42
CA GLU A 148 11.92 -19.99 -0.22
C GLU A 148 11.97 -20.18 -1.74
N ASP A 149 10.82 -20.36 -2.38
CA ASP A 149 10.73 -20.44 -3.84
C ASP A 149 10.85 -19.03 -4.46
N PRO A 150 11.90 -18.77 -5.26
CA PRO A 150 12.11 -17.45 -5.87
C PRO A 150 10.99 -17.04 -6.84
N GLN A 151 10.25 -17.98 -7.43
CA GLN A 151 9.12 -17.67 -8.30
C GLN A 151 7.93 -17.14 -7.50
N VAL A 152 7.62 -17.76 -6.36
CA VAL A 152 6.56 -17.31 -5.45
C VAL A 152 6.90 -15.93 -4.88
N PHE A 153 8.16 -15.73 -4.46
CA PHE A 153 8.64 -14.41 -4.04
C PHE A 153 8.51 -13.36 -5.14
N ALA A 154 8.89 -13.69 -6.39
CA ALA A 154 8.74 -12.77 -7.51
C ALA A 154 7.26 -12.41 -7.76
N GLN A 155 6.35 -13.38 -7.64
CA GLN A 155 4.90 -13.14 -7.75
C GLN A 155 4.40 -12.21 -6.63
N ARG A 156 4.86 -12.39 -5.39
CA ARG A 156 4.57 -11.48 -4.25
C ARG A 156 4.96 -10.04 -4.58
N VAL A 157 6.20 -9.81 -5.03
CA VAL A 157 6.70 -8.48 -5.41
C VAL A 157 5.91 -7.88 -6.58
N VAL A 158 5.58 -8.69 -7.60
CA VAL A 158 4.77 -8.25 -8.74
C VAL A 158 3.35 -7.88 -8.31
N SER A 159 2.73 -8.68 -7.43
CA SER A 159 1.41 -8.43 -6.86
C SER A 159 1.39 -7.11 -6.09
N ALA A 160 2.34 -6.91 -5.17
CA ALA A 160 2.48 -5.68 -4.40
C ALA A 160 2.68 -4.45 -5.30
N ASN A 161 3.53 -4.56 -6.31
CA ASN A 161 3.78 -3.48 -7.25
C ASN A 161 2.54 -3.15 -8.11
N SER A 162 1.81 -4.17 -8.55
CA SER A 162 0.59 -4.00 -9.35
C SER A 162 -0.52 -3.35 -8.54
N LEU A 163 -0.72 -3.80 -7.29
CA LEU A 163 -1.69 -3.21 -6.37
C LEU A 163 -1.33 -1.77 -6.01
N ARG A 164 -0.05 -1.47 -5.79
CA ARG A 164 0.43 -0.10 -5.58
C ARG A 164 0.12 0.79 -6.78
N LYS A 165 0.49 0.37 -8.00
CA LYS A 165 0.22 1.13 -9.23
C LYS A 165 -1.27 1.40 -9.41
N LYS A 166 -2.11 0.39 -9.19
CA LYS A 166 -3.57 0.53 -9.25
C LYS A 166 -4.07 1.54 -8.21
N THR A 167 -3.61 1.43 -6.96
CA THR A 167 -4.00 2.34 -5.88
C THR A 167 -3.59 3.79 -6.17
N GLU A 168 -2.34 4.02 -6.57
CA GLU A 168 -1.84 5.35 -6.94
C GLU A 168 -2.67 5.96 -8.08
N ALA A 169 -2.99 5.18 -9.11
CA ALA A 169 -3.80 5.63 -10.23
C ALA A 169 -5.26 5.95 -9.83
N LEU A 170 -5.85 5.16 -8.92
CA LEU A 170 -7.20 5.42 -8.41
C LEU A 170 -7.26 6.64 -7.50
N LEU A 171 -6.24 6.87 -6.66
CA LEU A 171 -6.14 8.10 -5.86
C LEU A 171 -6.10 9.34 -6.76
N LEU A 172 -5.32 9.27 -7.84
CA LEU A 172 -5.24 10.36 -8.82
C LEU A 172 -6.57 10.57 -9.56
N TYR A 173 -7.24 9.48 -9.97
CA TYR A 173 -8.57 9.53 -10.55
C TYR A 173 -9.56 10.23 -9.62
N HIS A 174 -9.60 9.84 -8.34
CA HIS A 174 -10.49 10.46 -7.37
C HIS A 174 -10.16 11.94 -7.22
N LEU A 175 -8.88 12.30 -7.00
CA LEU A 175 -8.44 13.69 -6.92
C LEU A 175 -8.92 14.53 -8.11
N TYR A 176 -8.85 14.01 -9.34
CA TYR A 176 -9.38 14.72 -10.50
C TYR A 176 -10.88 14.98 -10.39
N VAL A 177 -11.67 13.98 -9.99
CA VAL A 177 -13.11 14.13 -9.79
C VAL A 177 -13.45 15.10 -8.66
N ASP A 178 -12.69 15.09 -7.55
CA ASP A 178 -12.83 16.05 -6.43
C ASP A 178 -12.56 17.49 -6.87
N CYS A 179 -11.55 17.69 -7.73
CA CYS A 179 -11.12 19.01 -8.17
C CYS A 179 -11.88 19.53 -9.41
N MET A 180 -12.78 18.75 -10.00
CA MET A 180 -13.59 19.20 -11.13
C MET A 180 -14.57 20.29 -10.69
N PRO A 181 -14.70 21.39 -11.46
CA PRO A 181 -15.64 22.46 -11.13
C PRO A 181 -17.07 21.93 -11.14
N THR A 182 -17.87 22.39 -10.20
CA THR A 182 -19.30 22.04 -10.11
C THR A 182 -20.20 23.09 -10.76
N ASP A 183 -19.64 24.20 -11.24
CA ASP A 183 -20.35 25.27 -11.92
C ASP A 183 -21.03 24.75 -13.19
N GLY A 184 -22.35 24.94 -13.27
CA GLY A 184 -23.15 24.52 -14.43
C GLY A 184 -23.52 23.04 -14.46
N LEU A 185 -23.17 22.25 -13.44
CA LEU A 185 -23.78 20.94 -13.23
C LEU A 185 -25.26 21.11 -12.83
N ASN A 186 -26.10 20.20 -13.30
CA ASN A 186 -27.44 20.08 -12.76
C ASN A 186 -27.31 19.70 -11.28
N SER A 187 -27.91 20.48 -10.38
CA SER A 187 -28.02 20.11 -8.97
C SER A 187 -29.15 19.11 -8.77
N ILE A 188 -29.11 18.40 -7.63
CA ILE A 188 -30.21 17.53 -7.26
C ILE A 188 -31.49 18.34 -7.05
N SER A 189 -32.60 17.87 -7.62
CA SER A 189 -33.88 18.59 -7.48
C SER A 189 -34.35 18.62 -6.02
N GLU A 190 -34.83 19.79 -5.57
CA GLU A 190 -35.38 19.98 -4.22
C GLU A 190 -36.54 19.03 -3.91
N LYS A 191 -37.32 18.65 -4.94
CA LYS A 191 -38.37 17.62 -4.81
C LYS A 191 -37.81 16.26 -4.40
N SER A 192 -36.67 15.88 -4.96
CA SER A 192 -36.03 14.58 -4.66
C SER A 192 -35.38 14.60 -3.28
N LEU A 193 -34.70 15.69 -2.92
CA LEU A 193 -34.20 15.91 -1.56
C LEU A 193 -35.32 15.84 -0.52
N GLY A 194 -36.44 16.53 -0.77
CA GLY A 194 -37.60 16.50 0.12
C GLY A 194 -38.18 15.09 0.31
N LYS A 195 -38.25 14.29 -0.75
CA LYS A 195 -38.67 12.88 -0.67
C LYS A 195 -37.70 12.04 0.15
N MET A 196 -36.39 12.15 -0.09
CA MET A 196 -35.38 11.40 0.67
C MET A 196 -35.42 11.77 2.16
N LYS A 197 -35.55 13.06 2.46
CA LYS A 197 -35.70 13.58 3.82
C LYS A 197 -36.94 13.02 4.51
N LEU A 198 -38.08 12.99 3.81
CA LEU A 198 -39.32 12.39 4.34
C LEU A 198 -39.11 10.91 4.66
N LEU A 199 -38.56 10.13 3.73
CA LEU A 199 -38.32 8.70 3.92
C LEU A 199 -37.40 8.42 5.11
N ALA A 200 -36.29 9.16 5.22
CA ALA A 200 -35.36 9.03 6.34
C ALA A 200 -36.04 9.30 7.70
N MET A 201 -36.88 10.34 7.76
CA MET A 201 -37.57 10.77 8.99
C MET A 201 -38.79 9.92 9.38
N HIS A 202 -39.24 9.02 8.50
CA HIS A 202 -40.35 8.11 8.74
C HIS A 202 -39.89 6.70 9.16
N THR A 203 -38.61 6.54 9.48
CA THR A 203 -38.05 5.28 9.99
C THR A 203 -38.62 4.96 11.39
N PRO A 204 -39.25 3.78 11.62
CA PRO A 204 -40.03 3.49 12.84
C PRO A 204 -39.30 3.65 14.19
N LYS A 205 -37.97 3.51 14.20
CA LYS A 205 -37.14 3.59 15.41
C LYS A 205 -36.49 4.97 15.63
N LEU A 206 -36.69 5.92 14.70
CA LEU A 206 -36.02 7.22 14.75
C LEU A 206 -36.81 8.20 15.63
N LYS A 207 -36.24 8.59 16.76
CA LYS A 207 -36.79 9.63 17.62
C LYS A 207 -36.55 11.01 17.02
N ARG A 208 -37.59 11.84 16.91
CA ARG A 208 -37.54 13.19 16.32
C ARG A 208 -37.03 14.22 17.34
N GLU A 209 -35.79 14.05 17.75
CA GLU A 209 -35.12 14.96 18.68
C GLU A 209 -34.48 16.14 17.95
N LYS A 210 -34.30 17.28 18.62
CA LYS A 210 -33.67 18.48 18.04
C LYS A 210 -32.30 18.19 17.41
N ARG A 211 -31.49 17.35 18.08
CA ARG A 211 -30.19 16.91 17.57
C ARG A 211 -30.31 16.21 16.20
N VAL A 212 -31.35 15.39 16.01
CA VAL A 212 -31.57 14.69 14.73
C VAL A 212 -31.88 15.69 13.61
N LEU A 213 -32.68 16.71 13.90
CA LEU A 213 -33.00 17.77 12.93
C LEU A 213 -31.76 18.60 12.53
N ASP A 214 -30.87 18.89 13.50
CA ASP A 214 -29.61 19.60 13.22
C ASP A 214 -28.69 18.76 12.31
N HIS A 215 -28.58 17.45 12.54
CA HIS A 215 -27.80 16.55 11.67
C HIS A 215 -28.41 16.38 10.28
N MET A 216 -29.74 16.42 10.15
CA MET A 216 -30.40 16.33 8.84
C MET A 216 -30.01 17.48 7.91
N CYS A 217 -29.75 18.67 8.43
CA CYS A 217 -29.25 19.79 7.62
C CYS A 217 -27.84 19.51 7.07
N CYS A 218 -26.95 18.93 7.89
CA CYS A 218 -25.62 18.53 7.47
C CYS A 218 -25.67 17.40 6.42
N LEU A 219 -26.50 16.38 6.65
CA LEU A 219 -26.70 15.28 5.71
C LEU A 219 -27.25 15.76 4.38
N GLU A 220 -28.16 16.73 4.38
CA GLU A 220 -28.69 17.30 3.14
C GLU A 220 -27.59 17.96 2.30
N LYS A 221 -26.63 18.64 2.94
CA LYS A 221 -25.47 19.21 2.25
C LYS A 221 -24.53 18.13 1.73
N GLU A 222 -24.28 17.08 2.52
CA GLU A 222 -23.45 15.95 2.11
C GLU A 222 -24.04 15.23 0.88
N VAL A 223 -25.35 14.99 0.87
CA VAL A 223 -26.06 14.41 -0.28
C VAL A 223 -25.95 15.29 -1.53
N ARG A 224 -26.00 16.62 -1.38
CA ARG A 224 -25.80 17.55 -2.52
C ARG A 224 -24.37 17.43 -3.07
N LEU A 225 -23.37 17.44 -2.20
CA LEU A 225 -21.96 17.31 -2.59
C LEU A 225 -21.67 15.95 -3.25
N ASP A 226 -22.20 14.86 -2.71
CA ASP A 226 -22.05 13.52 -3.28
C ASP A 226 -22.72 13.42 -4.66
N PHE A 227 -23.88 14.06 -4.83
CA PHE A 227 -24.54 14.14 -6.13
C PHE A 227 -23.69 14.91 -7.16
N GLU A 228 -23.19 16.09 -6.79
CA GLU A 228 -22.30 16.90 -7.65
C GLU A 228 -21.03 16.12 -8.03
N ARG A 229 -20.40 15.48 -7.04
CA ARG A 229 -19.26 14.58 -7.24
C ARG A 229 -19.58 13.43 -8.19
N THR A 230 -20.75 12.82 -8.06
CA THR A 230 -21.22 11.74 -8.94
C THR A 230 -21.42 12.25 -10.37
N MET A 231 -21.97 13.46 -10.55
CA MET A 231 -22.13 14.08 -11.87
C MET A 231 -20.78 14.40 -12.52
N ASN A 232 -19.80 14.87 -11.75
CA ASN A 232 -18.41 15.02 -12.18
C ASN A 232 -17.83 13.68 -12.63
N ARG A 233 -17.96 12.65 -11.80
CA ARG A 233 -17.51 11.29 -12.10
C ARG A 233 -18.06 10.77 -13.42
N ILE A 234 -19.37 10.84 -13.63
CA ILE A 234 -20.03 10.39 -14.87
C ILE A 234 -19.49 11.14 -16.09
N SER A 235 -19.32 12.46 -15.95
CA SER A 235 -18.80 13.30 -17.03
C SER A 235 -17.34 12.97 -17.36
N PHE A 236 -16.51 12.78 -16.33
CA PHE A 236 -15.11 12.44 -16.46
C PHE A 236 -14.91 11.06 -17.10
N ASP A 237 -15.61 10.04 -16.60
CA ASP A 237 -15.58 8.67 -17.13
C ASP A 237 -15.90 8.65 -18.63
N ARG A 238 -16.93 9.42 -19.04
CA ARG A 238 -17.30 9.57 -20.45
C ARG A 238 -16.18 10.17 -21.28
N VAL A 239 -15.54 11.23 -20.77
CA VAL A 239 -14.44 11.92 -21.47
C VAL A 239 -13.23 11.00 -21.62
N VAL A 240 -12.78 10.38 -20.53
CA VAL A 240 -11.64 9.44 -20.51
C VAL A 240 -11.89 8.28 -21.48
N THR A 241 -13.08 7.67 -21.42
CA THR A 241 -13.46 6.57 -22.32
C THR A 241 -13.49 7.00 -23.79
N SER A 242 -13.93 8.22 -24.09
CA SER A 242 -14.02 8.73 -25.47
C SER A 242 -12.67 9.11 -26.08
N LYS A 243 -11.64 9.37 -25.27
CA LYS A 243 -10.32 9.87 -25.70
C LYS A 243 -9.17 9.12 -25.01
N PRO A 244 -9.05 7.79 -25.20
CA PRO A 244 -8.09 6.96 -24.45
C PRO A 244 -6.63 7.32 -24.72
N GLN A 245 -6.29 7.85 -25.90
CA GLN A 245 -4.92 8.28 -26.21
C GLN A 245 -4.50 9.54 -25.43
N THR A 246 -5.45 10.44 -25.17
CA THR A 246 -5.19 11.66 -24.39
C THR A 246 -5.11 11.35 -22.89
N PHE A 247 -5.93 10.42 -22.41
CA PHE A 247 -6.04 10.06 -21.00
C PHE A 247 -5.42 8.69 -20.68
N SER A 248 -4.36 8.29 -21.39
CA SER A 248 -3.74 6.97 -21.22
C SER A 248 -3.16 6.73 -19.82
N TYR A 249 -2.91 7.79 -19.06
CA TYR A 249 -2.42 7.77 -17.68
C TYR A 249 -3.55 7.65 -16.63
N VAL A 250 -4.82 7.75 -17.05
CA VAL A 250 -5.97 7.66 -16.14
C VAL A 250 -6.45 6.22 -16.09
N THR A 251 -6.50 5.66 -14.88
CA THR A 251 -7.13 4.35 -14.63
C THR A 251 -8.55 4.57 -14.13
N LEU A 252 -9.53 3.97 -14.80
CA LEU A 252 -10.92 4.01 -14.34
C LEU A 252 -11.14 2.96 -13.24
N PRO A 253 -11.97 3.26 -12.21
CA PRO A 253 -12.39 2.28 -11.22
C PRO A 253 -13.09 1.09 -11.85
N ASP A 254 -12.91 -0.09 -11.24
CA ASP A 254 -13.65 -1.28 -11.63
C ASP A 254 -15.16 -1.04 -11.50
N LYS A 255 -15.93 -1.54 -12.47
CA LYS A 255 -17.39 -1.46 -12.38
C LYS A 255 -17.86 -2.46 -11.34
N GLU A 256 -18.53 -1.96 -10.31
CA GLU A 256 -19.23 -2.84 -9.37
C GLU A 256 -20.32 -3.62 -10.12
N GLU A 257 -20.19 -4.94 -10.15
CA GLU A 257 -21.27 -5.79 -10.61
C GLU A 257 -22.42 -5.68 -9.62
N LYS A 258 -23.51 -5.02 -10.03
CA LYS A 258 -24.74 -5.00 -9.25
C LYS A 258 -25.26 -6.43 -9.16
N LYS A 259 -25.16 -7.04 -7.98
CA LYS A 259 -25.84 -8.31 -7.67
C LYS A 259 -27.34 -8.06 -7.85
N VAL A 260 -27.89 -8.53 -8.97
CA VAL A 260 -29.34 -8.44 -9.22
C VAL A 260 -30.01 -9.42 -8.26
N PRO A 261 -31.02 -8.99 -7.46
CA PRO A 261 -31.80 -9.92 -6.67
C PRO A 261 -32.44 -10.98 -7.58
N GLU A 262 -32.34 -12.26 -7.22
CA GLU A 262 -32.87 -13.37 -8.03
C GLU A 262 -34.40 -13.29 -8.26
N LYS A 263 -35.11 -12.47 -7.48
CA LYS A 263 -36.54 -12.21 -7.66
C LYS A 263 -36.82 -10.72 -7.56
N GLY A 264 -37.45 -10.16 -8.59
CA GLY A 264 -37.98 -8.80 -8.56
C GLY A 264 -39.18 -8.74 -7.60
N THR A 265 -39.06 -8.01 -6.50
CA THR A 265 -40.22 -7.66 -5.69
C THR A 265 -40.98 -6.55 -6.39
N GLY A 266 -41.88 -6.92 -7.29
CA GLY A 266 -42.96 -6.05 -7.71
C GLY A 266 -43.90 -5.83 -6.53
N HIS A 267 -43.81 -4.68 -5.87
CA HIS A 267 -44.94 -4.19 -5.09
C HIS A 267 -46.00 -3.74 -6.10
N SER A 268 -46.90 -4.67 -6.44
CA SER A 268 -48.20 -4.32 -7.00
C SER A 268 -48.94 -3.53 -5.91
N GLU A 269 -49.05 -2.22 -6.10
CA GLU A 269 -50.07 -1.43 -5.45
C GLU A 269 -51.42 -2.03 -5.84
N ALA A 270 -52.08 -2.70 -4.90
CA ALA A 270 -53.48 -3.04 -5.01
C ALA A 270 -54.28 -1.83 -4.51
N VAL A 271 -54.95 -1.22 -5.49
CA VAL A 271 -56.12 -0.31 -5.50
C VAL A 271 -56.68 0.10 -4.12
#